data_AF-A0A8T5M2S6-F1
#
_entry.id   AF-A0A8T5M2S6-F1
#
_cell.length_a   1.000
_cell.length_b   1.000
_cell.length_c   1.000
_cell.angle_alpha   90.00
_cell.angle_beta   90.00
_cell.angle_gamma   90.00
#
_symmetry.space_group_name_H-M   'P 1'
#
loop_
_entity.id
_entity.type
_entity.pdbx_description
1 polymer ?
#
loop_
_entity_poly.entity_id
_entity_poly.type
_entity_poly.pdbx_seq_one_letter_code
_entity_poly.pdbx_strand_id
1 'polypeptide(L)'
;MSYPSYEEWKSKQVSSDKYTRPGPLEKFQKKIFQVGGLAGTLFMLSIAVKEGCDQQIINSIRGDIIQTSQQVASIDAMCKQNTQAISTLQGKVENAVVFGDRLKETFVEKKVYELQLSSLDAKILDEESVREMVQEELARTSTPNYHDNPENGIQLDVECREYQWDMPYTGAEVFRRIPEIQYLLYCDKDENTIKVYEHIGSEVSLKYECPASFGTNTGQKQFAGDHRTPELICGISQRQAFRDRSKFGVGMYELDLENSTYDGSGGGILLCGTDDQYRIQSIEQGRDCSSGGVIVKNQDWLSIDGIIRNDLKYTAVVVEHDIRPLL
;
A
#
# COMPACT_ATOMS: atom_id res chain seq x y z
N MET A 1 7.39 -27.98 -23.70
CA MET A 1 6.41 -29.06 -23.96
C MET A 1 5.86 -28.87 -25.37
N SER A 2 6.09 -29.80 -26.29
CA SER A 2 5.56 -29.74 -27.65
C SER A 2 4.23 -30.49 -27.75
N TYR A 3 3.22 -29.87 -28.36
CA TYR A 3 1.92 -30.48 -28.57
C TYR A 3 1.98 -31.55 -29.67
N PRO A 4 1.16 -32.62 -29.57
CA PRO A 4 1.09 -33.64 -30.61
C PRO A 4 0.53 -33.07 -31.91
N SER A 5 1.00 -33.63 -33.01
CA SER A 5 0.57 -33.25 -34.36
C SER A 5 -0.89 -33.68 -34.63
N TYR A 6 -1.55 -32.99 -35.57
CA TYR A 6 -2.94 -33.28 -35.95
C TYR A 6 -3.14 -34.74 -36.41
N GLU A 7 -2.14 -35.33 -37.07
CA GLU A 7 -2.14 -36.73 -37.51
C GLU A 7 -2.11 -37.71 -36.33
N GLU A 8 -1.35 -37.40 -35.26
CA GLU A 8 -1.33 -38.22 -34.03
C GLU A 8 -2.68 -38.21 -33.31
N TRP A 9 -3.43 -37.11 -33.38
CA TRP A 9 -4.76 -37.01 -32.77
C TRP A 9 -5.81 -37.80 -33.54
N LYS A 10 -5.75 -37.74 -34.88
CA LYS A 10 -6.70 -38.42 -35.78
C LYS A 10 -6.58 -39.94 -35.74
N SER A 11 -5.36 -40.47 -35.55
CA SER A 11 -5.10 -41.91 -35.42
C SER A 11 -5.77 -42.59 -34.21
N LYS A 12 -6.22 -41.80 -33.22
CA LYS A 12 -6.83 -42.31 -31.98
C LYS A 12 -8.36 -42.41 -32.01
N GLN A 13 -9.01 -42.15 -33.14
CA GLN A 13 -10.46 -42.29 -33.29
C GLN A 13 -10.85 -43.38 -34.30
N VAL A 14 -10.83 -44.63 -33.85
CA VAL A 14 -11.67 -45.69 -34.44
C VAL A 14 -12.26 -46.53 -33.31
N SER A 15 -13.50 -46.21 -32.92
CA SER A 15 -14.62 -47.16 -32.82
C SER A 15 -15.86 -46.40 -32.39
N SER A 16 -16.73 -46.11 -33.34
CA SER A 16 -18.11 -45.74 -33.08
C SER A 16 -18.84 -46.97 -32.58
N ASP A 17 -19.23 -46.99 -31.31
CA ASP A 17 -20.60 -47.33 -30.92
C ASP A 17 -20.73 -47.36 -29.40
N LYS A 18 -21.86 -46.80 -28.93
CA LYS A 18 -22.36 -46.78 -27.56
C LYS A 18 -21.58 -45.92 -26.58
N TYR A 19 -21.96 -44.65 -26.45
CA TYR A 19 -22.17 -43.99 -25.15
C TYR A 19 -22.99 -42.71 -25.37
N THR A 20 -24.14 -42.64 -24.72
CA THR A 20 -24.92 -41.42 -24.46
C THR A 20 -24.12 -40.48 -23.56
N ARG A 21 -23.08 -39.86 -24.13
CA ARG A 21 -22.37 -38.72 -23.55
C ARG A 21 -22.91 -37.44 -24.21
N PRO A 22 -22.93 -36.31 -23.48
CA PRO A 22 -23.21 -35.00 -24.08
C PRO A 22 -22.37 -34.86 -25.35
N GLY A 23 -23.03 -34.52 -26.45
CA GLY A 23 -22.46 -34.61 -27.78
C GLY A 23 -21.12 -33.86 -27.88
N PRO A 24 -20.25 -34.20 -28.85
CA PRO A 24 -19.01 -33.47 -29.09
C PRO A 24 -19.22 -31.95 -29.11
N LEU A 25 -20.37 -31.49 -29.59
CA LEU A 25 -20.81 -30.10 -29.64
C LEU A 25 -20.89 -29.41 -28.26
N GLU A 26 -21.44 -30.09 -27.24
CA GLU A 26 -21.63 -29.52 -25.89
C GLU A 26 -20.30 -29.39 -25.15
N LYS A 27 -19.39 -30.36 -25.33
CA LYS A 27 -18.03 -30.29 -24.80
C LYS A 27 -17.16 -29.27 -25.54
N PHE A 28 -17.43 -29.03 -26.82
CA PHE A 28 -16.77 -28.00 -27.61
C PHE A 28 -17.24 -26.61 -27.17
N GLN A 29 -18.56 -26.38 -27.06
CA GLN A 29 -19.16 -25.13 -26.59
C GLN A 29 -18.61 -24.69 -25.21
N LYS A 30 -18.49 -25.63 -24.27
CA LYS A 30 -18.01 -25.33 -22.90
C LYS A 30 -16.53 -24.96 -22.82
N LYS A 31 -15.69 -25.50 -23.71
CA LYS A 31 -14.25 -25.19 -23.77
C LYS A 31 -13.95 -23.90 -24.54
N ILE A 32 -14.85 -23.45 -25.41
CA ILE A 32 -14.68 -22.25 -26.24
C ILE A 32 -15.00 -20.96 -25.49
N PHE A 33 -16.00 -20.99 -24.60
CA PHE A 33 -16.29 -19.86 -23.70
C PHE A 33 -15.10 -19.49 -22.80
N GLN A 34 -14.12 -20.39 -22.63
CA GLN A 34 -12.92 -20.14 -21.84
C GLN A 34 -11.78 -19.46 -22.64
N VAL A 35 -11.87 -19.31 -23.97
CA VAL A 35 -10.71 -18.90 -24.81
C VAL A 35 -10.88 -17.53 -25.52
N GLY A 36 -11.95 -16.78 -25.25
CA GLY A 36 -11.89 -15.31 -25.37
C GLY A 36 -12.85 -14.64 -26.36
N GLY A 37 -13.87 -13.99 -25.79
CA GLY A 37 -14.58 -12.83 -26.35
C GLY A 37 -15.06 -12.92 -27.81
N LEU A 38 -15.22 -11.75 -28.43
CA LEU A 38 -15.73 -11.62 -29.81
C LEU A 38 -14.85 -12.32 -30.85
N ALA A 39 -13.53 -12.33 -30.63
CA ALA A 39 -12.56 -12.95 -31.54
C ALA A 39 -12.71 -14.48 -31.59
N GLY A 40 -12.93 -15.13 -30.44
CA GLY A 40 -13.20 -16.57 -30.39
C GLY A 40 -14.49 -16.93 -31.11
N THR A 41 -15.56 -16.14 -30.95
CA THR A 41 -16.85 -16.40 -31.59
C THR A 41 -16.80 -16.19 -33.11
N LEU A 42 -16.06 -15.19 -33.60
CA LEU A 42 -15.82 -14.97 -35.04
C LEU A 42 -15.02 -16.11 -35.68
N PHE A 43 -13.98 -16.60 -35.00
CA PHE A 43 -13.22 -17.75 -35.45
C PHE A 43 -14.11 -19.00 -35.57
N MET A 44 -15.01 -19.21 -34.61
CA MET A 44 -15.97 -20.31 -34.63
C MET A 44 -16.96 -20.23 -35.79
N LEU A 45 -17.46 -19.04 -36.11
CA LEU A 45 -18.31 -18.85 -37.28
C LEU A 45 -17.57 -19.24 -38.57
N SER A 46 -16.29 -18.88 -38.68
CA SER A 46 -15.48 -19.21 -39.86
C SER A 46 -15.30 -20.72 -40.05
N ILE A 47 -15.09 -21.47 -38.95
CA ILE A 47 -15.00 -22.94 -38.98
C ILE A 47 -16.35 -23.54 -39.32
N ALA A 48 -17.43 -23.11 -38.66
CA ALA A 48 -18.77 -23.66 -38.87
C ALA A 48 -19.24 -23.52 -40.33
N VAL A 49 -18.94 -22.37 -40.96
CA VAL A 49 -19.23 -22.15 -42.39
C VAL A 49 -18.35 -23.03 -43.28
N LYS A 50 -17.04 -23.11 -42.99
CA LYS A 50 -16.09 -23.89 -43.79
C LYS A 50 -16.42 -25.39 -43.79
N GLU A 51 -16.83 -25.93 -42.64
CA GLU A 51 -17.15 -27.35 -42.47
C GLU A 51 -18.59 -27.70 -42.86
N GLY A 52 -19.37 -26.74 -43.38
CA GLY A 52 -20.75 -26.98 -43.84
C GLY A 52 -21.71 -27.36 -42.70
N CYS A 53 -21.56 -26.75 -41.52
CA CYS A 53 -22.44 -27.00 -40.39
C CYS A 53 -23.90 -26.61 -40.70
N ASP A 54 -24.83 -27.19 -39.94
CA ASP A 54 -26.26 -26.89 -40.07
C ASP A 54 -26.56 -25.38 -39.89
N GLN A 55 -27.53 -24.89 -40.66
CA GLN A 55 -27.87 -23.46 -40.70
C GLN A 55 -28.38 -22.94 -39.34
N GLN A 56 -29.01 -23.77 -38.50
CA GLN A 56 -29.42 -23.38 -37.16
C GLN A 56 -28.19 -23.10 -36.26
N ILE A 57 -27.13 -23.90 -36.38
CA ILE A 57 -25.88 -23.69 -35.63
C ILE A 57 -25.20 -22.40 -36.06
N ILE A 58 -25.11 -22.16 -37.38
CA ILE A 58 -24.53 -20.93 -37.94
C ILE A 58 -25.33 -19.71 -37.46
N ASN A 59 -26.67 -19.78 -37.45
CA ASN A 59 -27.53 -18.69 -36.99
C ASN A 59 -27.41 -18.45 -35.48
N SER A 60 -27.24 -19.49 -34.67
CA SER A 60 -26.98 -19.36 -33.23
C SER A 60 -25.68 -18.60 -32.96
N ILE A 61 -24.58 -19.00 -33.62
CA ILE A 61 -23.27 -18.33 -33.46
C ILE A 61 -23.34 -16.86 -33.89
N ARG A 62 -24.09 -16.54 -34.97
CA ARG A 62 -24.33 -15.16 -35.39
C ARG A 62 -25.10 -14.36 -34.34
N GLY A 63 -26.09 -14.96 -33.69
CA GLY A 63 -26.82 -14.33 -32.58
C GLY A 63 -25.89 -13.96 -31.43
N ASP A 64 -25.01 -14.87 -31.03
CA ASP A 64 -24.02 -14.64 -29.97
C ASP A 64 -23.01 -13.54 -30.33
N ILE A 65 -22.58 -13.47 -31.59
CA ILE A 65 -21.71 -12.40 -32.10
C ILE A 65 -22.41 -11.03 -31.98
N ILE A 66 -23.68 -10.94 -32.38
CA ILE A 66 -24.44 -9.69 -32.30
C ILE A 66 -24.60 -9.25 -30.85
N GLN A 67 -24.99 -10.16 -29.95
CA GLN A 67 -25.15 -9.87 -28.53
C GLN A 67 -23.83 -9.44 -27.89
N THR A 68 -22.73 -10.15 -28.16
CA THR A 68 -21.40 -9.81 -27.64
C THR A 68 -20.92 -8.46 -28.18
N SER A 69 -21.18 -8.15 -29.45
CA SER A 69 -20.83 -6.86 -30.06
C SER A 69 -21.60 -5.69 -29.43
N GLN A 70 -22.88 -5.89 -29.13
CA GLN A 70 -23.70 -4.90 -28.43
C GLN A 70 -23.22 -4.67 -26.99
N GLN A 71 -22.80 -5.74 -26.28
CA GLN A 71 -22.20 -5.62 -24.94
C GLN A 71 -20.89 -4.84 -24.98
N VAL A 72 -20.01 -5.11 -25.96
CA VAL A 72 -18.75 -4.35 -26.14
C VAL A 72 -19.02 -2.87 -26.41
N ALA A 73 -19.99 -2.55 -27.27
CA ALA A 73 -20.38 -1.17 -27.55
C ALA A 73 -20.92 -0.45 -26.30
N SER A 74 -21.70 -1.15 -25.45
CA SER A 74 -22.17 -0.61 -24.18
C SER A 74 -21.04 -0.35 -23.19
N ILE A 75 -20.04 -1.25 -23.11
CA ILE A 75 -18.87 -1.07 -22.25
C ILE A 75 -18.05 0.13 -22.73
N ASP A 76 -17.82 0.28 -24.04
CA ASP A 76 -17.10 1.42 -24.61
C ASP A 76 -17.83 2.75 -24.32
N ALA A 77 -19.16 2.78 -24.42
CA ALA A 77 -19.97 3.94 -24.04
C ALA A 77 -19.82 4.29 -22.54
N MET A 78 -19.84 3.29 -21.65
CA MET A 78 -19.60 3.49 -20.22
C MET A 78 -18.18 3.99 -19.93
N CYS A 79 -17.16 3.46 -20.59
CA CYS A 79 -15.77 3.92 -20.46
C CYS A 79 -15.63 5.38 -20.88
N LYS A 80 -16.26 5.79 -21.98
CA LYS A 80 -16.30 7.19 -22.43
C LYS A 80 -16.98 8.10 -21.41
N GLN A 81 -18.11 7.69 -20.88
CA GLN A 81 -18.83 8.43 -19.83
C GLN A 81 -17.98 8.59 -18.57
N ASN A 82 -17.31 7.52 -18.12
CA ASN A 82 -16.43 7.55 -16.94
C ASN A 82 -15.20 8.44 -17.18
N THR A 83 -14.63 8.41 -18.38
CA THR A 83 -13.50 9.29 -18.73
C THR A 83 -13.91 10.76 -18.67
N GLN A 84 -15.10 11.10 -19.16
CA GLN A 84 -15.65 12.45 -19.08
C GLN A 84 -15.95 12.87 -17.62
N ALA A 85 -16.44 11.95 -16.79
CA ALA A 85 -16.66 12.19 -15.36
C ALA A 85 -15.34 12.43 -14.62
N ILE A 86 -14.30 11.66 -14.90
CA ILE A 86 -12.94 11.84 -14.34
C ILE A 86 -12.38 13.21 -14.72
N SER A 87 -12.47 13.61 -16.00
CA SER A 87 -12.03 14.93 -16.44
C SER A 87 -12.79 16.07 -15.75
N THR A 88 -14.10 15.90 -15.52
CA THR A 88 -14.92 16.86 -14.77
C THR A 88 -14.49 16.94 -13.31
N LEU A 89 -14.16 15.81 -12.68
CA LEU A 89 -13.66 15.77 -11.30
C LEU A 89 -12.28 16.40 -11.19
N GLN A 90 -11.37 16.14 -12.12
CA GLN A 90 -10.05 16.79 -12.19
C GLN A 90 -10.18 18.31 -12.26
N GLY A 91 -11.04 18.83 -13.15
CA GLY A 91 -11.29 20.28 -13.22
C GLY A 91 -11.92 20.85 -11.93
N LYS A 92 -12.73 20.07 -11.19
CA LYS A 92 -13.24 20.49 -9.88
C LYS A 92 -12.16 20.50 -8.80
N VAL A 93 -11.25 19.53 -8.82
CA VAL A 93 -10.10 19.46 -7.89
C VAL A 93 -9.15 20.63 -8.16
N GLU A 94 -8.82 20.92 -9.42
CA GLU A 94 -7.98 22.07 -9.79
C GLU A 94 -8.62 23.39 -9.32
N ASN A 95 -9.92 23.57 -9.52
CA ASN A 95 -10.64 24.75 -9.00
C ASN A 95 -10.67 24.80 -7.47
N ALA A 96 -10.76 23.66 -6.79
CA ALA A 96 -10.73 23.58 -5.33
C ALA A 96 -9.33 23.86 -4.77
N VAL A 97 -8.26 23.48 -5.49
CA VAL A 97 -6.88 23.84 -5.17
C VAL A 97 -6.69 25.34 -5.31
N VAL A 98 -7.10 25.95 -6.43
CA VAL A 98 -7.02 27.41 -6.64
C VAL A 98 -7.87 28.19 -5.62
N PHE A 99 -9.04 27.68 -5.25
CA PHE A 99 -9.87 28.28 -4.21
C PHE A 99 -9.26 28.11 -2.81
N GLY A 100 -8.66 26.95 -2.54
CA GLY A 100 -7.91 26.68 -1.32
C GLY A 100 -6.69 27.57 -1.18
N ASP A 101 -5.96 27.81 -2.26
CA ASP A 101 -4.81 28.72 -2.29
C ASP A 101 -5.24 30.18 -2.08
N ARG A 102 -6.36 30.61 -2.68
CA ARG A 102 -6.96 31.94 -2.42
C ARG A 102 -7.46 32.09 -0.98
N LEU A 103 -8.05 31.05 -0.40
CA LEU A 103 -8.47 31.06 0.99
C LEU A 103 -7.27 31.08 1.94
N LYS A 104 -6.18 30.36 1.61
CA LYS A 104 -4.91 30.44 2.34
C LYS A 104 -4.33 31.83 2.28
N GLU A 105 -4.28 32.47 1.11
CA GLU A 105 -3.83 33.87 0.97
C GLU A 105 -4.68 34.81 1.84
N THR A 106 -6.01 34.69 1.79
CA THR A 106 -6.91 35.57 2.57
C THR A 106 -6.82 35.29 4.08
N PHE A 107 -6.60 34.03 4.48
CA PHE A 107 -6.44 33.63 5.87
C PHE A 107 -5.08 34.07 6.43
N VAL A 108 -4.01 33.92 5.65
CA VAL A 108 -2.66 34.41 5.97
C VAL A 108 -2.70 35.94 6.11
N GLU A 109 -3.30 36.66 5.16
CA GLU A 109 -3.47 38.12 5.26
C GLU A 109 -4.24 38.50 6.53
N LYS A 110 -5.38 37.86 6.82
CA LYS A 110 -6.16 38.12 8.03
C LYS A 110 -5.37 37.82 9.30
N LYS A 111 -4.61 36.72 9.35
CA LYS A 111 -3.82 36.34 10.53
C LYS A 111 -2.61 37.23 10.73
N VAL A 112 -1.95 37.66 9.65
CA VAL A 112 -0.89 38.66 9.68
C VAL A 112 -1.45 39.98 10.22
N TYR A 113 -2.63 40.43 9.79
CA TYR A 113 -3.28 41.62 10.35
C TYR A 113 -3.64 41.48 11.84
N GLU A 114 -4.19 40.33 12.26
CA GLU A 114 -4.50 40.08 13.68
C GLU A 114 -3.24 40.01 14.56
N LEU A 115 -2.17 39.38 14.05
CA LEU A 115 -0.89 39.27 14.75
C LEU A 115 -0.15 40.61 14.80
N GLN A 116 -0.18 41.38 13.72
CA GLN A 116 0.33 42.76 13.69
C GLN A 116 -0.41 43.63 14.70
N LEU A 117 -1.74 43.55 14.78
CA LEU A 117 -2.54 44.24 15.80
C LEU A 117 -2.17 43.82 17.23
N SER A 118 -1.93 42.52 17.48
CA SER A 118 -1.49 42.04 18.80
C SER A 118 -0.04 42.42 19.14
N SER A 119 0.83 42.58 18.14
CA SER A 119 2.23 43.02 18.29
C SER A 119 2.38 44.54 18.38
N LEU A 120 1.36 45.29 17.97
CA LEU A 120 1.28 46.73 18.22
C LEU A 120 1.11 47.01 19.73
N ASP A 121 0.44 46.10 20.45
CA ASP A 121 0.33 46.11 21.92
C ASP A 121 1.57 45.49 22.62
N ALA A 122 2.38 44.70 21.90
CA ALA A 122 3.59 44.08 22.42
C ALA A 122 4.71 44.06 21.35
N LYS A 123 5.54 45.11 21.34
CA LYS A 123 6.85 45.23 20.65
C LYS A 123 7.06 44.31 19.43
N ILE A 124 6.77 44.86 18.25
CA ILE A 124 7.26 44.54 16.90
C ILE A 124 8.22 43.34 16.81
N LEU A 125 7.69 42.19 16.37
CA LEU A 125 8.46 41.10 15.77
C LEU A 125 8.58 41.35 14.26
N ASP A 126 9.68 40.91 13.65
CA ASP A 126 9.88 41.04 12.20
C ASP A 126 8.96 40.09 11.40
N GLU A 127 8.74 40.43 10.14
CA GLU A 127 7.79 39.78 9.23
C GLU A 127 8.15 38.32 8.91
N GLU A 128 9.43 37.94 9.02
CA GLU A 128 9.95 36.61 8.71
C GLU A 128 9.58 35.62 9.83
N SER A 129 9.72 36.05 11.09
CA SER A 129 9.27 35.27 12.26
C SER A 129 7.76 34.98 12.23
N VAL A 130 6.95 35.94 11.76
CA VAL A 130 5.49 35.76 11.65
C VAL A 130 5.13 34.78 10.53
N ARG A 131 5.87 34.79 9.42
CA ARG A 131 5.66 33.84 8.30
C ARG A 131 5.96 32.40 8.71
N GLU A 132 7.04 32.16 9.45
CA GLU A 132 7.39 30.81 9.92
C GLU A 132 6.31 30.24 10.84
N MET A 133 5.82 31.03 11.80
CA MET A 133 4.73 30.61 12.70
C MET A 133 3.44 30.27 11.94
N VAL A 134 3.12 31.03 10.88
CA VAL A 134 1.91 30.79 10.06
C VAL A 134 2.06 29.53 9.20
N GLN A 135 3.26 29.23 8.69
CA GLN A 135 3.53 27.98 7.98
C GLN A 135 3.42 26.76 8.89
N GLU A 136 3.87 26.87 10.14
CA GLU A 136 3.73 25.81 11.16
C GLU A 136 2.26 25.49 11.46
N GLU A 137 1.39 26.51 11.52
CA GLU A 137 -0.02 26.35 11.83
C GLU A 137 -0.86 25.85 10.63
N LEU A 138 -0.48 26.24 9.40
CA LEU A 138 -1.05 25.70 8.16
C LEU A 138 -0.73 24.21 7.98
N ALA A 139 0.43 23.75 8.44
CA ALA A 139 0.80 22.34 8.47
C ALA A 139 -0.05 21.53 9.47
N ARG A 140 -0.67 22.17 10.48
CA ARG A 140 -1.55 21.52 11.47
C ARG A 140 -3.00 21.33 10.99
N THR A 141 -3.47 22.12 10.04
CA THR A 141 -4.90 22.20 9.68
C THR A 141 -5.28 21.48 8.38
N SER A 142 -4.31 20.85 7.71
CA SER A 142 -4.54 20.12 6.46
C SER A 142 -4.62 18.61 6.72
N THR A 143 -5.73 17.97 6.33
CA THR A 143 -6.05 16.51 6.20
C THR A 143 -6.98 15.90 7.29
N PRO A 144 -7.54 14.69 7.08
CA PRO A 144 -8.95 14.41 6.81
C PRO A 144 -9.64 13.69 8.00
N ASN A 145 -10.96 13.45 7.92
CA ASN A 145 -11.84 12.82 8.92
C ASN A 145 -11.14 12.06 10.07
N TYR A 146 -10.97 12.76 11.19
CA TYR A 146 -10.39 12.25 12.43
C TYR A 146 -11.48 11.92 13.46
N HIS A 147 -11.32 10.79 14.14
CA HIS A 147 -12.01 10.55 15.41
C HIS A 147 -11.16 11.12 16.53
N ASP A 148 -11.45 12.36 16.94
CA ASP A 148 -10.73 13.06 18.02
C ASP A 148 -11.20 12.51 19.37
N ASN A 149 -10.37 11.68 20.03
CA ASN A 149 -10.52 11.38 21.45
C ASN A 149 -9.28 11.93 22.19
N PRO A 150 -9.44 12.95 23.04
CA PRO A 150 -8.32 13.67 23.65
C PRO A 150 -7.42 12.78 24.53
N GLU A 151 -7.90 11.64 25.04
CA GLU A 151 -7.07 10.69 25.79
C GLU A 151 -6.31 9.69 24.90
N ASN A 152 -6.75 9.51 23.64
CA ASN A 152 -6.21 8.50 22.73
C ASN A 152 -5.46 9.08 21.53
N GLY A 153 -5.30 10.40 21.42
CA GLY A 153 -4.62 10.99 20.27
C GLY A 153 -5.37 10.79 18.95
N ILE A 154 -4.71 11.15 17.85
CA ILE A 154 -5.25 11.08 16.50
C ILE A 154 -4.90 9.71 15.90
N GLN A 155 -5.89 8.84 15.74
CA GLN A 155 -5.74 7.53 15.10
C GLN A 155 -6.15 7.61 13.62
N LEU A 156 -5.36 6.97 12.76
CA LEU A 156 -5.62 6.76 11.36
C LEU A 156 -5.43 5.27 11.05
N ASP A 157 -6.51 4.60 10.67
CA ASP A 157 -6.46 3.24 10.15
C ASP A 157 -5.95 3.30 8.70
N VAL A 158 -4.95 2.48 8.40
CA VAL A 158 -4.36 2.42 7.06
C VAL A 158 -4.96 1.21 6.36
N GLU A 159 -5.45 1.41 5.14
CA GLU A 159 -5.78 0.29 4.26
C GLU A 159 -4.47 -0.38 3.85
N CYS A 160 -4.05 -1.32 4.70
CA CYS A 160 -2.80 -2.02 4.58
C CYS A 160 -2.88 -2.97 3.39
N ARG A 161 -1.85 -2.98 2.54
CA ARG A 161 -1.70 -4.05 1.56
C ARG A 161 -0.98 -5.20 2.24
N GLU A 162 -1.46 -6.41 1.99
CA GLU A 162 -0.85 -7.64 2.52
C GLU A 162 0.57 -7.83 1.96
N TYR A 163 1.54 -7.22 2.62
CA TYR A 163 2.97 -7.37 2.34
C TYR A 163 3.59 -8.32 3.36
N GLN A 164 3.00 -9.48 3.62
CA GLN A 164 3.49 -10.34 4.68
C GLN A 164 4.27 -11.53 4.15
N TRP A 165 5.59 -11.51 4.39
CA TRP A 165 6.49 -12.56 3.96
C TRP A 165 7.47 -12.96 5.06
N ASP A 166 7.69 -14.26 5.19
CA ASP A 166 8.77 -14.79 6.01
C ASP A 166 10.12 -14.44 5.37
N MET A 167 11.09 -14.06 6.20
CA MET A 167 12.49 -13.94 5.82
C MET A 167 12.98 -15.28 5.23
N PRO A 168 13.81 -15.27 4.16
CA PRO A 168 14.99 -14.43 4.05
C PRO A 168 15.03 -13.62 2.74
N TYR A 169 14.64 -12.34 2.74
CA TYR A 169 14.75 -11.44 1.57
C TYR A 169 15.59 -10.20 1.89
N THR A 170 16.32 -9.67 0.91
CA THR A 170 17.05 -8.39 1.05
C THR A 170 16.10 -7.22 0.81
N GLY A 171 16.38 -6.02 1.34
CA GLY A 171 15.55 -4.85 1.03
C GLY A 171 15.48 -4.50 -0.47
N ALA A 172 16.51 -4.81 -1.26
CA ALA A 172 16.44 -4.69 -2.73
C ALA A 172 15.42 -5.65 -3.36
N GLU A 173 15.31 -6.86 -2.82
CA GLU A 173 14.33 -7.85 -3.26
C GLU A 173 12.90 -7.38 -2.96
N VAL A 174 12.70 -6.60 -1.88
CA VAL A 174 11.42 -5.98 -1.54
C VAL A 174 10.97 -5.01 -2.63
N PHE A 175 11.82 -4.05 -3.00
CA PHE A 175 11.51 -3.11 -4.10
C PHE A 175 11.27 -3.81 -5.43
N ARG A 176 12.01 -4.90 -5.70
CA ARG A 176 11.85 -5.69 -6.94
C ARG A 176 10.51 -6.43 -7.00
N ARG A 177 10.04 -6.95 -5.87
CA ARG A 177 8.80 -7.74 -5.79
C ARG A 177 7.55 -6.90 -5.63
N ILE A 178 7.69 -5.73 -5.00
CA ILE A 178 6.59 -4.78 -4.79
C ILE A 178 7.02 -3.44 -5.40
N PRO A 179 6.93 -3.30 -6.73
CA PRO A 179 7.34 -2.08 -7.42
C PRO A 179 6.51 -0.86 -7.00
N GLU A 180 5.36 -1.06 -6.34
CA GLU A 180 4.53 0.01 -5.80
C GLU A 180 5.04 0.59 -4.47
N ILE A 181 6.01 -0.05 -3.82
CA ILE A 181 6.63 0.51 -2.61
C ILE A 181 7.42 1.75 -2.99
N GLN A 182 7.10 2.84 -2.29
CA GLN A 182 7.84 4.09 -2.34
C GLN A 182 8.82 4.22 -1.18
N TYR A 183 8.48 3.68 0.00
CA TYR A 183 9.33 3.77 1.19
C TYR A 183 9.57 2.42 1.85
N LEU A 184 10.80 2.20 2.31
CA LEU A 184 11.19 1.03 3.09
C LEU A 184 11.75 1.49 4.44
N LEU A 185 11.10 1.11 5.52
CA LEU A 185 11.72 1.16 6.86
C LEU A 185 12.46 -0.14 7.07
N TYR A 186 13.78 -0.04 7.08
CA TYR A 186 14.68 -1.15 7.33
C TYR A 186 15.14 -1.10 8.79
N CYS A 187 14.70 -2.06 9.60
CA CYS A 187 15.02 -2.18 11.01
C CYS A 187 16.09 -3.25 11.19
N ASP A 188 17.31 -2.82 11.51
CA ASP A 188 18.48 -3.68 11.71
C ASP A 188 18.68 -3.97 13.20
N LYS A 189 18.38 -5.22 13.62
CA LYS A 189 18.51 -5.65 15.01
C LYS A 189 19.96 -5.77 15.45
N ASP A 190 20.90 -6.00 14.54
CA ASP A 190 22.32 -6.16 14.87
C ASP A 190 23.01 -4.82 15.05
N GLU A 191 22.67 -3.86 14.19
CA GLU A 191 23.22 -2.50 14.28
C GLU A 191 22.45 -1.61 15.25
N ASN A 192 21.31 -2.07 15.77
CA ASN A 192 20.40 -1.26 16.56
C ASN A 192 20.00 0.03 15.81
N THR A 193 19.62 -0.09 14.53
CA THR A 193 19.27 1.06 13.68
C THR A 193 17.95 0.90 12.95
N ILE A 194 17.35 2.04 12.59
CA ILE A 194 16.31 2.13 11.57
C ILE A 194 16.82 3.02 10.45
N LYS A 195 16.67 2.55 9.22
CA LYS A 195 16.99 3.27 7.99
C LYS A 195 15.72 3.44 7.17
N VAL A 196 15.45 4.66 6.70
CA VAL A 196 14.33 4.97 5.82
C VAL A 196 14.87 5.15 4.42
N TYR A 197 14.53 4.23 3.52
CA TYR A 197 14.86 4.33 2.11
C TYR A 197 13.66 4.82 1.32
N GLU A 198 13.90 5.67 0.34
CA GLU A 198 12.93 6.07 -0.68
C GLU A 198 13.31 5.44 -2.02
N HIS A 199 12.32 4.94 -2.73
CA HIS A 199 12.42 4.36 -4.05
C HIS A 199 11.62 5.19 -5.05
N ILE A 200 12.34 5.85 -5.97
CA ILE A 200 11.75 6.63 -7.07
C ILE A 200 12.22 6.03 -8.39
N GLY A 201 11.28 5.38 -9.10
CA GLY A 201 11.57 4.76 -10.39
C GLY A 201 12.49 3.54 -10.24
N SER A 202 13.79 3.73 -10.46
CA SER A 202 14.82 2.69 -10.30
C SER A 202 15.89 3.06 -9.28
N GLU A 203 15.79 4.25 -8.67
CA GLU A 203 16.77 4.75 -7.72
C GLU A 203 16.27 4.52 -6.30
N VAL A 204 17.15 3.97 -5.46
CA VAL A 204 16.94 3.80 -4.02
C VAL A 204 17.90 4.75 -3.30
N SER A 205 17.38 5.59 -2.41
CA SER A 205 18.17 6.55 -1.64
C SER A 205 17.85 6.47 -0.15
N LEU A 206 18.88 6.52 0.69
CA LEU A 206 18.72 6.65 2.13
C LEU A 206 18.28 8.08 2.47
N LYS A 207 17.14 8.23 3.14
CA LYS A 207 16.60 9.52 3.57
C LYS A 207 16.89 9.84 5.02
N TYR A 208 16.89 8.82 5.86
CA TYR A 208 17.06 9.00 7.28
C TYR A 208 17.62 7.72 7.92
N GLU A 209 18.45 7.89 8.94
CA GLU A 209 19.00 6.81 9.73
C GLU A 209 19.06 7.26 11.19
N CYS A 210 18.59 6.41 12.10
CA CYS A 210 18.65 6.68 13.52
C CYS A 210 18.88 5.41 14.34
N PRO A 211 19.45 5.53 15.56
CA PRO A 211 19.50 4.43 16.50
C PRO A 211 18.10 4.00 16.97
N ALA A 212 17.94 2.71 17.23
CA ALA A 212 16.71 2.09 17.67
C ALA A 212 16.98 0.97 18.69
N SER A 213 15.96 0.64 19.47
CA SER A 213 16.00 -0.44 20.44
C SER A 213 14.91 -1.47 20.15
N PHE A 214 15.25 -2.75 20.24
CA PHE A 214 14.38 -3.87 19.92
C PHE A 214 13.97 -4.65 21.17
N GLY A 215 13.35 -5.81 20.95
CA GLY A 215 13.01 -6.77 21.99
C GLY A 215 14.26 -7.27 22.70
N THR A 216 14.21 -7.35 24.04
CA THR A 216 15.37 -7.75 24.86
C THR A 216 15.91 -9.14 24.57
N ASN A 217 15.11 -10.00 23.94
CA ASN A 217 15.54 -11.32 23.51
C ASN A 217 15.87 -11.31 22.01
N THR A 218 17.00 -11.90 21.65
CA THR A 218 17.46 -11.99 20.27
C THR A 218 16.78 -13.11 19.48
N GLY A 219 16.92 -13.04 18.16
CA GLY A 219 16.38 -14.02 17.20
C GLY A 219 14.90 -13.85 16.88
N GLN A 220 14.38 -14.83 16.13
CA GLN A 220 13.02 -14.80 15.61
C GLN A 220 11.98 -14.98 16.73
N LYS A 221 10.94 -14.15 16.71
CA LYS A 221 9.80 -14.27 17.63
C LYS A 221 9.21 -15.68 17.57
N GLN A 222 8.64 -16.18 18.66
CA GLN A 222 8.07 -17.54 18.73
C GLN A 222 6.64 -17.52 19.27
N PHE A 223 6.37 -16.72 20.30
CA PHE A 223 5.06 -16.61 20.95
C PHE A 223 4.89 -15.25 21.64
N ALA A 224 3.66 -14.90 22.02
CA ALA A 224 3.38 -13.66 22.74
C ALA A 224 4.11 -13.62 24.10
N GLY A 225 4.78 -12.49 24.38
CA GLY A 225 5.53 -12.31 25.63
C GLY A 225 6.93 -12.94 25.66
N ASP A 226 7.44 -13.47 24.55
CA ASP A 226 8.81 -13.96 24.46
C ASP A 226 9.89 -12.85 24.37
N HIS A 227 9.47 -11.58 24.44
CA HIS A 227 10.31 -10.38 24.35
C HIS A 227 11.21 -10.29 23.12
N ARG A 228 10.89 -11.02 22.04
CA ARG A 228 11.57 -10.89 20.75
C ARG A 228 10.79 -9.97 19.81
N THR A 229 11.50 -9.14 19.07
CA THR A 229 10.96 -8.46 17.89
C THR A 229 10.96 -9.44 16.71
N PRO A 230 9.83 -9.60 16.00
CA PRO A 230 9.76 -10.53 14.88
C PRO A 230 10.64 -10.05 13.72
N GLU A 231 11.15 -11.00 12.96
CA GLU A 231 11.88 -10.81 11.71
C GLU A 231 10.93 -11.14 10.57
N LEU A 232 10.61 -10.14 9.76
CA LEU A 232 9.56 -10.20 8.75
C LEU A 232 9.60 -9.00 7.81
N ILE A 233 8.74 -9.08 6.81
CA ILE A 233 8.35 -7.98 5.94
C ILE A 233 6.86 -7.77 6.17
N CYS A 234 6.44 -6.54 6.44
CA CYS A 234 5.03 -6.18 6.66
C CYS A 234 4.70 -4.76 6.21
N GLY A 235 3.41 -4.44 6.18
CA GLY A 235 2.93 -3.06 6.09
C GLY A 235 2.72 -2.40 7.45
N ILE A 236 2.19 -1.19 7.41
CA ILE A 236 1.72 -0.43 8.58
C ILE A 236 0.19 -0.47 8.56
N SER A 237 -0.43 -1.08 9.56
CA SER A 237 -1.88 -1.21 9.67
C SER A 237 -2.53 0.01 10.32
N GLN A 238 -1.83 0.65 11.26
CA GLN A 238 -2.36 1.78 12.00
C GLN A 238 -1.28 2.83 12.26
N ARG A 239 -1.68 4.09 12.22
CA ARG A 239 -0.90 5.22 12.74
C ARG A 239 -1.65 5.89 13.88
N GLN A 240 -0.94 6.22 14.96
CA GLN A 240 -1.49 7.02 16.04
C GLN A 240 -0.51 8.11 16.44
N ALA A 241 -0.95 9.36 16.48
CA ALA A 241 -0.16 10.49 16.95
C ALA A 241 -0.74 11.00 18.27
N PHE A 242 0.12 11.19 19.27
CA PHE A 242 -0.28 11.61 20.61
C PHE A 242 0.06 13.08 20.84
N ARG A 243 -0.87 13.83 21.46
CA ARG A 243 -0.62 15.22 21.86
C ARG A 243 0.19 15.32 23.16
N ASP A 244 0.03 14.33 24.04
CA ASP A 244 0.69 14.24 25.35
C ASP A 244 1.64 13.04 25.44
N ARG A 245 2.49 13.04 26.48
CA ARG A 245 3.45 11.96 26.76
C ARG A 245 2.72 10.64 27.04
N SER A 246 2.59 9.82 26.01
CA SER A 246 2.13 8.44 26.14
C SER A 246 3.30 7.50 26.44
N LYS A 247 3.02 6.26 26.85
CA LYS A 247 4.03 5.17 26.92
C LYS A 247 4.70 4.85 25.57
N PHE A 248 4.16 5.39 24.49
CA PHE A 248 4.62 5.30 23.10
C PHE A 248 5.13 6.65 22.58
N GLY A 249 5.47 7.57 23.50
CA GLY A 249 5.97 8.89 23.14
C GLY A 249 4.95 9.72 22.37
N VAL A 250 5.42 10.39 21.32
CA VAL A 250 4.62 11.30 20.47
C VAL A 250 3.82 10.58 19.38
N GLY A 251 4.05 9.28 19.16
CA GLY A 251 3.28 8.50 18.20
C GLY A 251 3.77 7.08 18.00
N MET A 252 2.96 6.29 17.30
CA MET A 252 3.28 4.91 16.95
C MET A 252 2.72 4.52 15.58
N TYR A 253 3.37 3.53 14.99
CA TYR A 253 2.80 2.68 13.95
C TYR A 253 2.56 1.29 14.51
N GLU A 254 1.40 0.73 14.21
CA GLU A 254 1.16 -0.70 14.37
C GLU A 254 1.55 -1.41 13.08
N LEU A 255 2.34 -2.48 13.24
CA LEU A 255 2.77 -3.30 12.13
C LEU A 255 1.71 -4.36 11.82
N ASP A 256 1.45 -4.58 10.55
CA ASP A 256 0.45 -5.55 10.09
C ASP A 256 1.01 -6.98 10.15
N LEU A 257 0.44 -7.80 11.04
CA LEU A 257 0.91 -9.17 11.32
C LEU A 257 -0.15 -10.24 11.05
N GLU A 258 -1.24 -9.92 10.34
CA GLU A 258 -2.45 -10.76 10.22
C GLU A 258 -2.20 -12.23 9.81
N ASN A 259 -1.17 -12.50 9.02
CA ASN A 259 -0.77 -13.84 8.54
C ASN A 259 0.56 -14.35 9.14
N SER A 260 1.01 -13.80 10.26
CA SER A 260 2.25 -14.30 10.88
C SER A 260 2.01 -15.73 11.37
N THR A 261 2.97 -16.63 11.17
CA THR A 261 2.89 -18.01 11.64
C THR A 261 2.89 -18.14 13.18
N TYR A 262 2.94 -17.01 13.90
CA TYR A 262 2.75 -16.96 15.33
C TYR A 262 1.31 -17.33 15.65
N ASP A 263 1.09 -17.97 16.79
CA ASP A 263 -0.16 -18.63 17.22
C ASP A 263 -1.38 -17.71 17.43
N GLY A 264 -1.48 -16.59 16.72
CA GLY A 264 -2.63 -15.69 16.72
C GLY A 264 -2.74 -14.83 17.97
N SER A 265 -1.80 -14.93 18.91
CA SER A 265 -1.83 -14.17 20.18
C SER A 265 -0.89 -12.96 20.23
N GLY A 266 -0.08 -12.75 19.18
CA GLY A 266 1.03 -11.78 19.13
C GLY A 266 0.79 -10.47 18.39
N GLY A 267 -0.46 -10.01 18.25
CA GLY A 267 -0.75 -8.66 17.73
C GLY A 267 -0.12 -7.56 18.59
N GLY A 268 0.14 -6.38 18.01
CA GLY A 268 0.66 -5.23 18.75
C GLY A 268 2.19 -5.09 18.76
N ILE A 269 2.87 -5.46 17.68
CA ILE A 269 4.25 -4.99 17.47
C ILE A 269 4.18 -3.56 16.95
N LEU A 270 4.80 -2.65 17.71
CA LEU A 270 4.72 -1.22 17.48
C LEU A 270 6.09 -0.67 17.13
N LEU A 271 6.13 0.22 16.14
CA LEU A 271 7.23 1.16 15.96
C LEU A 271 6.82 2.49 16.61
N CYS A 272 7.46 2.89 17.70
CA CYS A 272 7.03 4.06 18.46
C CYS A 272 8.19 4.93 18.95
N GLY A 273 7.84 6.18 19.24
CA GLY A 273 8.72 7.11 19.92
C GLY A 273 8.83 6.82 21.42
N THR A 274 9.79 7.47 22.08
CA THR A 274 9.85 7.53 23.54
C THR A 274 10.50 8.82 24.03
N ASP A 275 10.06 9.29 25.19
CA ASP A 275 10.68 10.32 26.03
C ASP A 275 11.18 9.76 27.39
N ASP A 276 10.99 8.46 27.62
CA ASP A 276 11.45 7.77 28.83
C ASP A 276 12.98 7.73 28.86
N GLN A 277 13.56 8.25 29.93
CA GLN A 277 15.02 8.42 30.05
C GLN A 277 15.77 7.09 30.04
N TYR A 278 15.20 6.03 30.60
CA TYR A 278 15.84 4.71 30.61
C TYR A 278 15.88 4.11 29.20
N ARG A 279 14.79 4.24 28.44
CA ARG A 279 14.74 3.80 27.04
C ARG A 279 15.66 4.62 26.15
N ILE A 280 15.69 5.94 26.31
CA ILE A 280 16.61 6.83 25.58
C ILE A 280 18.07 6.41 25.81
N GLN A 281 18.47 6.18 27.06
CA GLN A 281 19.82 5.70 27.38
C GLN A 281 20.12 4.33 26.77
N SER A 282 19.12 3.44 26.70
CA SER A 282 19.29 2.13 26.06
C SER A 282 19.53 2.27 24.56
N ILE A 283 18.74 3.11 23.87
CA ILE A 283 18.92 3.45 22.45
C ILE A 283 20.31 4.04 22.19
N GLU A 284 20.75 5.02 22.99
CA GLU A 284 22.06 5.68 22.83
C GLU A 284 23.24 4.74 23.06
N GLN A 285 23.03 3.64 23.77
CA GLN A 285 24.05 2.64 24.08
C GLN A 285 23.97 1.40 23.18
N GLY A 286 23.06 1.38 22.19
CA GLY A 286 22.83 0.21 21.35
C GLY A 286 22.37 -1.00 22.16
N ARG A 287 21.43 -0.80 23.10
CA ARG A 287 20.87 -1.86 23.95
C ARG A 287 19.38 -2.06 23.68
N ASP A 288 18.97 -3.31 23.62
CA ASP A 288 17.57 -3.70 23.52
C ASP A 288 16.84 -3.54 24.86
N CYS A 289 15.67 -2.92 24.84
CA CYS A 289 14.89 -2.61 26.04
C CYS A 289 13.38 -2.81 25.91
N SER A 290 12.89 -3.32 24.78
CA SER A 290 11.45 -3.47 24.52
C SER A 290 10.94 -4.89 24.80
N SER A 291 9.62 -5.06 24.82
CA SER A 291 8.96 -6.38 24.89
C SER A 291 8.66 -6.97 23.49
N GLY A 292 9.30 -6.45 22.45
CA GLY A 292 9.13 -6.87 21.05
C GLY A 292 8.85 -5.72 20.08
N GLY A 293 8.52 -4.52 20.56
CA GLY A 293 8.39 -3.33 19.73
C GLY A 293 9.73 -2.79 19.25
N VAL A 294 9.69 -1.86 18.30
CA VAL A 294 10.82 -1.07 17.83
C VAL A 294 10.68 0.33 18.42
N ILE A 295 11.68 0.75 19.19
CA ILE A 295 11.61 2.02 19.94
C ILE A 295 12.71 2.96 19.43
N VAL A 296 12.32 4.19 19.11
CA VAL A 296 13.23 5.30 18.76
C VAL A 296 12.98 6.50 19.67
N LYS A 297 13.85 7.51 19.65
CA LYS A 297 13.57 8.76 20.36
C LYS A 297 12.41 9.49 19.67
N ASN A 298 11.66 10.29 20.42
CA ASN A 298 10.57 11.09 19.84
C ASN A 298 11.01 11.96 18.65
N GLN A 299 12.21 12.55 18.72
CA GLN A 299 12.74 13.36 17.63
C GLN A 299 12.92 12.54 16.35
N ASP A 300 13.46 11.32 16.47
CA ASP A 300 13.68 10.42 15.35
C ASP A 300 12.34 9.89 14.80
N TRP A 301 11.37 9.61 15.69
CA TRP A 301 10.02 9.25 15.28
C TRP A 301 9.37 10.36 14.44
N LEU A 302 9.48 11.62 14.87
CA LEU A 302 8.94 12.77 14.12
C LEU A 302 9.59 12.92 12.75
N SER A 303 10.90 12.63 12.64
CA SER A 303 11.62 12.62 11.37
C SER A 303 11.14 11.49 10.45
N ILE A 304 11.02 10.26 10.97
CA ILE A 304 10.48 9.12 10.21
C ILE A 304 9.06 9.42 9.75
N ASP A 305 8.18 9.86 10.66
CA ASP A 305 6.78 10.16 10.36
C ASP A 305 6.65 11.30 9.34
N GLY A 306 7.45 12.35 9.46
CA GLY A 306 7.47 13.45 8.50
C GLY A 306 7.78 12.99 7.07
N ILE A 307 8.56 11.93 6.89
CA ILE A 307 8.92 11.36 5.58
C ILE A 307 7.77 10.52 5.02
N ILE A 308 7.21 9.59 5.79
CA ILE A 308 6.36 8.52 5.24
C ILE A 308 4.85 8.71 5.47
N ARG A 309 4.42 9.62 6.36
CA ARG A 309 3.02 9.70 6.85
C ARG A 309 1.95 9.85 5.78
N ASN A 310 2.28 10.41 4.62
CA ASN A 310 1.33 10.59 3.52
C ASN A 310 1.24 9.37 2.60
N ASP A 311 2.17 8.43 2.71
CA ASP A 311 2.37 7.31 1.80
C ASP A 311 2.48 5.97 2.54
N LEU A 312 1.85 5.85 3.72
CA LEU A 312 1.89 4.65 4.56
C LEU A 312 1.45 3.39 3.81
N LYS A 313 0.45 3.48 2.93
CA LYS A 313 0.00 2.36 2.07
C LYS A 313 1.03 1.87 1.05
N TYR A 314 2.03 2.69 0.75
CA TYR A 314 3.15 2.40 -0.15
C TYR A 314 4.46 2.25 0.63
N THR A 315 4.36 2.01 1.94
CA THR A 315 5.49 1.83 2.83
C THR A 315 5.53 0.40 3.33
N ALA A 316 6.68 -0.25 3.20
CA ALA A 316 6.93 -1.53 3.84
C ALA A 316 7.92 -1.36 4.99
N VAL A 317 7.82 -2.28 5.95
CA VAL A 317 8.74 -2.41 7.08
C VAL A 317 9.41 -3.77 6.95
N VAL A 318 10.74 -3.77 7.01
CA VAL A 318 11.58 -4.97 7.10
C VAL A 318 12.24 -4.95 8.46
N VAL A 319 12.16 -6.06 9.18
CA VAL A 319 12.87 -6.25 10.45
C VAL A 319 13.74 -7.49 10.34
N GLU A 320 15.03 -7.37 10.63
CA GLU A 320 15.94 -8.51 10.51
C GLU A 320 17.13 -8.48 11.49
N HIS A 321 17.75 -9.64 11.66
CA HIS A 321 18.87 -9.92 12.57
C HIS A 321 20.13 -10.40 11.81
N ASP A 322 20.24 -10.07 10.52
CA ASP A 322 21.39 -10.43 9.71
C ASP A 322 21.60 -9.36 8.64
N ILE A 323 22.78 -8.74 8.58
CA ILE A 323 23.09 -7.71 7.57
C ILE A 323 23.20 -8.39 6.21
N ARG A 324 22.12 -8.32 5.43
CA ARG A 324 22.17 -8.67 4.01
C ARG A 324 22.53 -7.42 3.23
N PRO A 325 23.44 -7.52 2.25
CA PRO A 325 23.68 -6.41 1.34
C PRO A 325 22.35 -5.95 0.73
N LEU A 326 22.05 -4.66 0.88
CA LEU A 326 20.95 -4.00 0.16
C LEU A 326 21.27 -3.78 -1.33
N LEU A 327 22.45 -4.21 -1.80
CA LEU A 327 22.99 -3.98 -3.14
C LEU A 327 23.63 -5.24 -3.73
#